data_AF-A0A934YYY1-F1
#
_entry.id   AF-A0A934YYY1-F1
#
_cell.length_a   1.000
_cell.length_b   1.000
_cell.length_c   1.000
_cell.angle_alpha   90.00
_cell.angle_beta   90.00
_cell.angle_gamma   90.00
#
_symmetry.space_group_name_H-M   'P 1'
#
loop_
_entity.id
_entity.type
_entity.pdbx_description
1 polymer ?
#
loop_
_entity_poly.entity_id
_entity_poly.type
_entity_poly.pdbx_seq_one_letter_code
_entity_poly.pdbx_strand_id
1 'polypeptide(L)'
;MRLLPAFALFLAAVPVAAQDLPPFVPVNPIIAARSPLYAQPIVGAAPGWRVRLVTDYSNVIETGTSVDRREYLFDAELLQMDLWVTRDLSPRAFLMADLSVRGGYDGKLDAFLNWYHDLIGLPVPARNRRPEDTFGWTQTLP
;
A
#
# COMPACT_ATOMS: atom_id res chain seq x y z
N MET A 1 6.70 -18.44 -60.29
CA MET A 1 6.85 -17.43 -59.21
C MET A 1 5.45 -16.91 -58.90
N ARG A 2 4.89 -16.91 -57.70
CA ARG A 2 5.47 -16.68 -56.37
C ARG A 2 4.67 -17.49 -55.31
N LEU A 3 5.36 -18.26 -54.49
CA LEU A 3 4.84 -18.79 -53.24
C LEU A 3 4.81 -17.65 -52.21
N LEU A 4 3.65 -17.34 -51.65
CA LEU A 4 3.53 -16.47 -50.48
C LEU A 4 3.87 -17.31 -49.23
N PRO A 5 4.85 -16.93 -48.40
CA PRO A 5 5.07 -17.62 -47.15
C PRO A 5 3.97 -17.19 -46.17
N ALA A 6 3.19 -18.16 -45.69
CA ALA A 6 2.30 -17.97 -44.56
C ALA A 6 3.17 -17.69 -43.31
N PHE A 7 3.18 -16.43 -42.88
CA PHE A 7 3.80 -16.02 -41.63
C PHE A 7 2.90 -16.49 -40.48
N ALA A 8 3.10 -17.74 -40.04
CA ALA A 8 2.46 -18.25 -38.84
C ALA A 8 3.08 -17.52 -37.64
N LEU A 9 2.43 -16.43 -37.22
CA LEU A 9 2.71 -15.77 -35.96
C LEU A 9 2.32 -16.74 -34.84
N PHE A 10 3.28 -17.54 -34.38
CA PHE A 10 3.14 -18.26 -33.12
C PHE A 10 3.03 -17.21 -32.01
N LEU A 11 1.81 -16.80 -31.72
CA LEU A 11 1.43 -16.27 -30.41
C LEU A 11 1.66 -17.41 -29.42
N ALA A 12 2.92 -17.58 -28.99
CA ALA A 12 3.19 -18.33 -27.79
C ALA A 12 2.38 -17.62 -26.70
N ALA A 13 1.33 -18.28 -26.23
CA ALA A 13 0.65 -17.88 -25.01
C ALA A 13 1.72 -17.93 -23.93
N VAL A 14 2.33 -16.77 -23.65
CA VAL A 14 3.15 -16.61 -22.46
C VAL A 14 2.17 -16.96 -21.34
N PRO A 15 2.43 -18.00 -20.53
CA PRO A 15 1.59 -18.25 -19.38
C PRO A 15 1.54 -16.93 -18.63
N VAL A 16 0.34 -16.38 -18.49
CA VAL A 16 0.13 -15.20 -17.64
C VAL A 16 0.58 -15.69 -16.28
N ALA A 17 1.81 -15.37 -15.90
CA ALA A 17 2.32 -15.63 -14.57
C ALA A 17 1.25 -15.05 -13.66
N ALA A 18 0.69 -15.90 -12.78
CA ALA A 18 -0.40 -15.51 -11.90
C ALA A 18 -0.02 -14.15 -11.30
N GLN A 19 -0.73 -13.10 -11.71
CA GLN A 19 -0.52 -11.77 -11.17
C GLN A 19 -1.07 -11.84 -9.75
N ASP A 20 -0.20 -12.17 -8.81
CA ASP A 20 -0.53 -12.11 -7.40
C ASP A 20 -0.76 -10.65 -7.05
N LEU A 21 -1.93 -10.35 -6.50
CA LEU A 21 -2.16 -9.06 -5.88
C LEU A 21 -1.22 -8.93 -4.68
N PRO A 22 -0.68 -7.73 -4.40
CA PRO A 22 0.00 -7.50 -3.15
C PRO A 22 -0.99 -7.79 -2.01
N PRO A 23 -0.53 -8.44 -0.92
CA PRO A 23 -1.33 -8.60 0.27
C PRO A 23 -1.77 -7.21 0.76
N PHE A 24 -3.08 -7.04 1.00
CA PHE A 24 -3.61 -5.78 1.50
C PHE A 24 -3.48 -5.73 3.02
N VAL A 25 -2.66 -4.80 3.50
CA VAL A 25 -2.60 -4.43 4.92
C VAL A 25 -2.71 -2.91 5.00
N PRO A 26 -3.72 -2.35 5.71
CA PRO A 26 -3.82 -0.90 5.87
C PRO A 26 -2.57 -0.34 6.56
N VAL A 27 -1.87 0.57 5.90
CA VAL A 27 -0.71 1.28 6.46
C VAL A 27 -1.14 2.24 7.57
N ASN A 28 -2.37 2.77 7.50
CA ASN A 28 -2.94 3.64 8.52
C ASN A 28 -3.27 2.85 9.80
N PRO A 29 -2.61 3.15 10.95
CA PRO A 29 -2.79 2.40 12.19
C PRO A 29 -4.19 2.55 12.79
N ILE A 30 -4.89 3.66 12.54
CA ILE A 30 -6.26 3.86 13.02
C ILE A 30 -7.23 2.94 12.28
N ILE A 31 -7.06 2.78 10.97
CA ILE A 31 -7.84 1.82 10.17
C ILE A 31 -7.47 0.38 10.55
N ALA A 32 -6.18 0.08 10.69
CA ALA A 32 -5.71 -1.24 11.11
C ALA A 32 -6.25 -1.64 12.49
N ALA A 33 -6.26 -0.71 13.46
CA ALA A 33 -6.80 -0.97 14.80
C ALA A 33 -8.32 -1.23 14.81
N ARG A 34 -9.06 -0.76 13.80
CA ARG A 34 -10.52 -0.93 13.70
C ARG A 34 -10.94 -2.26 13.08
N SER A 35 -10.02 -3.04 12.51
CA SER A 35 -10.35 -4.35 11.95
C SER A 35 -9.21 -5.34 12.10
N PRO A 36 -9.36 -6.39 12.93
CA PRO A 36 -8.40 -7.48 13.01
C PRO A 36 -8.53 -8.48 11.85
N LEU A 37 -9.17 -8.10 10.74
CA LEU A 37 -9.38 -9.01 9.61
C LEU A 37 -8.06 -9.33 8.93
N TYR A 38 -7.58 -10.54 9.18
CA TYR A 38 -6.51 -11.15 8.43
C TYR A 38 -7.08 -11.78 7.16
N ALA A 39 -6.62 -11.31 6.00
CA ALA A 39 -6.84 -12.00 4.73
C ALA A 39 -5.56 -12.76 4.37
N GLN A 40 -5.69 -14.07 4.16
CA GLN A 40 -4.58 -14.85 3.62
C GLN A 40 -4.25 -14.32 2.21
N PRO A 41 -2.98 -13.98 1.92
CA PRO A 41 -2.59 -13.52 0.59
C PRO A 41 -2.89 -14.59 -0.46
N ILE A 42 -3.29 -14.16 -1.65
CA ILE A 42 -3.31 -15.05 -2.81
C ILE A 42 -1.86 -15.30 -3.21
N VAL A 43 -1.47 -16.58 -3.21
CA VAL A 43 -0.13 -17.03 -3.53
C VAL A 43 -0.20 -17.88 -4.78
N GLY A 44 0.31 -17.37 -5.89
CA GLY A 44 0.44 -18.09 -7.14
C GLY A 44 1.45 -19.23 -7.01
N ALA A 45 1.21 -20.35 -7.68
CA ALA A 45 2.15 -21.46 -7.72
C ALA A 45 3.37 -21.08 -8.56
N ALA A 46 4.57 -21.31 -8.03
CA ALA A 46 5.83 -21.04 -8.73
C ALA A 46 6.97 -21.92 -8.19
N PRO A 47 7.86 -22.43 -9.06
CA PRO A 47 8.98 -23.24 -8.60
C PRO A 47 9.99 -22.40 -7.79
N GLY A 48 10.51 -22.99 -6.71
CA GLY A 48 11.62 -22.42 -5.93
C GLY A 48 11.21 -21.42 -4.84
N TRP A 49 12.19 -20.63 -4.40
CA TRP A 49 11.98 -19.56 -3.42
C TRP A 49 11.51 -18.28 -4.12
N ARG A 50 10.55 -17.60 -3.51
CA ARG A 50 10.10 -16.28 -3.90
C ARG A 50 10.35 -15.30 -2.78
N VAL A 51 10.92 -14.16 -3.14
CA VAL A 51 11.15 -13.05 -2.23
C VAL A 51 10.46 -11.83 -2.81
N ARG A 52 9.63 -11.17 -2.02
CA ARG A 52 8.96 -9.92 -2.38
C ARG A 52 9.24 -8.89 -1.31
N LEU A 53 9.77 -7.75 -1.73
CA LEU A 53 9.87 -6.55 -0.91
C LEU A 53 8.80 -5.58 -1.40
N VAL A 54 7.92 -5.15 -0.51
CA VAL A 54 6.91 -4.11 -0.78
C VAL A 54 7.25 -2.91 0.08
N THR A 55 7.21 -1.73 -0.52
CA THR A 55 7.39 -0.47 0.21
C THR A 55 6.19 0.41 -0.08
N ASP A 56 5.47 0.75 0.98
CA ASP A 56 4.32 1.65 0.91
C ASP A 56 4.66 2.94 1.63
N TYR A 57 4.40 4.06 0.95
CA TYR A 57 4.44 5.39 1.55
C TYR A 57 3.04 5.98 1.50
N SER A 58 2.59 6.58 2.60
CA SER A 58 1.27 7.18 2.69
C SER A 58 1.33 8.47 3.48
N ASN A 59 0.66 9.50 2.98
CA ASN A 59 0.36 10.70 3.76
C ASN A 59 -1.10 10.58 4.22
N VAL A 60 -1.30 10.46 5.53
CA VAL A 60 -2.59 10.10 6.14
C VAL A 60 -3.10 11.24 6.99
N ILE A 61 -4.32 11.67 6.69
CA ILE A 61 -5.08 12.63 7.50
C ILE A 61 -6.38 11.97 7.92
N GLU A 62 -6.57 11.80 9.22
CA GLU A 62 -7.86 11.44 9.82
C GLU A 62 -8.35 12.49 10.79
N THR A 63 -9.66 12.72 10.76
CA THR A 63 -10.35 13.62 11.67
C THR A 63 -11.62 12.96 12.18
N GLY A 64 -11.88 13.08 13.47
CA GLY A 64 -13.18 12.75 14.04
C GLY A 64 -13.70 13.86 14.92
N THR A 65 -15.01 14.08 14.87
CA THR A 65 -15.74 14.98 15.77
C THR A 65 -16.90 14.18 16.35
N SER A 66 -16.93 13.97 17.67
CA SER A 66 -18.12 13.42 18.34
C SER A 66 -19.04 14.53 18.84
N VAL A 67 -20.32 14.18 19.07
CA VAL A 67 -21.36 15.07 19.61
C VAL A 67 -20.94 15.72 20.95
N ASP A 68 -20.00 15.09 21.66
CA ASP A 68 -19.56 15.47 23.01
C ASP A 68 -18.14 16.12 23.04
N ARG A 69 -17.71 16.75 21.93
CA ARG A 69 -16.38 17.40 21.77
C ARG A 69 -15.15 16.46 21.78
N ARG A 70 -15.28 15.21 21.36
CA ARG A 70 -14.07 14.40 21.09
C ARG A 70 -13.55 14.74 19.71
N GLU A 71 -12.61 15.67 19.66
CA GLU A 71 -11.85 15.97 18.46
C GLU A 71 -10.57 15.12 18.47
N TYR A 72 -10.33 14.38 17.39
CA TYR A 72 -9.04 13.77 17.14
C TYR A 72 -8.52 14.18 15.77
N LEU A 73 -7.23 14.44 15.71
CA LEU A 73 -6.46 14.60 14.49
C LEU A 73 -5.35 13.55 14.50
N PHE A 74 -5.26 12.79 13.42
CA PHE A 74 -4.10 12.01 13.07
C PHE A 74 -3.58 12.53 11.73
N ASP A 75 -2.45 13.22 11.76
CA ASP A 75 -1.78 13.76 10.58
C ASP A 75 -0.34 13.26 10.58
N ALA A 76 -0.01 12.36 9.66
CA ALA A 76 1.27 11.66 9.65
C ALA A 76 1.69 11.21 8.24
N GLU A 77 3.00 11.22 8.01
CA GLU A 77 3.62 10.46 6.94
C GLU A 77 4.00 9.07 7.44
N LEU A 78 3.57 8.04 6.72
CA LEU A 78 3.77 6.66 7.09
C LEU A 78 4.62 5.96 6.05
N LEU A 79 5.60 5.19 6.52
CA LEU A 79 6.37 4.27 5.70
C LEU A 79 6.18 2.85 6.22
N GLN A 80 5.91 1.93 5.32
CA GLN A 80 5.86 0.51 5.60
C GLN A 80 6.77 -0.23 4.62
N MET A 81 7.52 -1.18 5.15
CA MET A 81 8.31 -2.13 4.37
C MET A 81 7.92 -3.55 4.78
N ASP A 82 7.52 -4.37 3.81
CA ASP A 82 7.18 -5.77 4.05
C ASP A 82 8.09 -6.68 3.22
N LEU A 83 8.75 -7.61 3.91
CA LEU A 83 9.51 -8.69 3.29
C LEU A 83 8.71 -10.00 3.38
N TRP A 84 8.34 -10.52 2.23
CA TRP A 84 7.68 -11.81 2.08
C TRP A 84 8.65 -12.82 1.50
N VAL A 85 8.77 -13.97 2.15
CA VAL A 85 9.53 -15.11 1.65
C VAL A 85 8.59 -16.30 1.56
N THR A 86 8.41 -16.82 0.34
CA THR A 86 7.48 -17.93 0.05
C THR A 86 8.21 -19.08 -0.61
N ARG A 87 7.84 -20.31 -0.27
CA ARG A 87 8.32 -21.52 -0.93
C ARG A 87 7.21 -22.55 -1.05
N ASP A 88 7.00 -23.05 -2.25
CA ASP A 88 6.07 -24.15 -2.47
C ASP A 88 6.71 -25.46 -1.96
N LEU A 89 6.02 -26.16 -1.05
CA LEU A 89 6.42 -27.45 -0.50
C LEU A 89 5.89 -28.61 -1.37
N SER A 90 4.73 -28.40 -2.00
CA SER A 90 4.09 -29.30 -2.95
C SER A 90 3.11 -28.50 -3.84
N PRO A 91 2.47 -29.11 -4.85
CA PRO A 91 1.42 -28.44 -5.62
C PRO A 91 0.18 -27.98 -4.80
N ARG A 92 0.08 -28.39 -3.53
CA ARG A 92 -1.06 -28.10 -2.64
C ARG A 92 -0.66 -27.44 -1.33
N ALA A 93 0.63 -27.21 -1.10
CA ALA A 93 1.13 -26.70 0.17
C ALA A 93 2.31 -25.76 -0.07
N PHE A 94 2.31 -24.64 0.64
CA PHE A 94 3.39 -23.67 0.63
C PHE A 94 3.72 -23.23 2.06
N LEU A 95 4.96 -22.76 2.24
CA LEU A 95 5.41 -22.06 3.43
C LEU A 95 5.60 -20.59 3.08
N MET A 96 5.20 -19.71 4.00
CA MET A 96 5.36 -18.28 3.84
C MET A 96 5.80 -17.66 5.16
N ALA A 97 6.79 -16.78 5.10
CA ALA A 97 7.21 -15.90 6.18
C ALA A 97 6.98 -14.45 5.75
N ASP A 98 6.51 -13.64 6.67
CA ASP A 98 6.28 -12.20 6.53
C ASP A 98 7.07 -11.47 7.64
N LEU A 99 7.74 -10.39 7.25
CA LEU A 99 8.36 -9.45 8.17
C LEU A 99 8.00 -8.02 7.75
N SER A 100 7.21 -7.35 8.59
CA SER A 100 6.87 -5.93 8.43
C SER A 100 7.70 -5.02 9.33
N VAL A 101 8.15 -3.89 8.79
CA VAL A 101 8.65 -2.74 9.54
C VAL A 101 7.80 -1.53 9.18
N ARG A 102 7.25 -0.84 10.20
CA ARG A 102 6.37 0.33 10.02
C ARG A 102 6.93 1.50 10.80
N GLY A 103 6.86 2.70 10.23
CA GLY A 103 7.28 3.95 10.84
C GLY A 103 6.32 5.08 10.52
N GLY A 104 6.10 5.97 11.49
CA GLY A 104 5.43 7.26 11.31
C GLY A 104 6.44 8.39 11.47
N TYR A 105 6.32 9.43 10.66
CA TYR A 105 7.23 10.56 10.61
C TYR A 105 6.46 11.87 10.60
N ASP A 106 7.10 12.90 11.11
CA ASP A 106 6.70 14.29 10.94
C ASP A 106 6.75 14.62 9.44
N GLY A 107 5.72 15.31 8.94
CA GLY A 107 5.60 15.70 7.54
C GLY A 107 6.90 16.35 7.03
N LYS A 108 7.40 15.89 5.88
CA LYS A 108 8.52 16.53 5.17
C LYS A 108 8.22 16.72 3.69
N LEU A 109 7.19 16.05 3.21
CA LEU A 109 6.73 16.10 1.83
C LEU A 109 5.53 17.05 1.71
N ASP A 110 5.23 17.86 2.72
CA ASP A 110 4.02 18.65 2.69
C ASP A 110 4.02 19.69 1.57
N ALA A 111 5.13 20.40 1.44
CA ALA A 111 5.37 21.34 0.35
C ALA A 111 5.34 20.67 -1.04
N PHE A 112 5.93 19.46 -1.16
CA PHE A 112 5.90 18.71 -2.43
C PHE A 112 4.47 18.31 -2.81
N LEU A 113 3.71 17.78 -1.85
CA LEU A 113 2.33 17.32 -2.09
C LEU A 113 1.40 18.50 -2.41
N ASN A 114 1.55 19.64 -1.74
CA ASN A 114 0.79 20.86 -2.05
C ASN A 114 1.09 21.33 -3.48
N TRP A 115 2.37 21.44 -3.84
CA TRP A 115 2.78 21.78 -5.22
C TRP A 115 2.24 20.80 -6.26
N TYR A 116 2.34 19.50 -5.99
CA TYR A 116 1.89 18.47 -6.93
C TYR A 116 0.38 18.52 -7.13
N HIS A 117 -0.39 18.71 -6.06
CA HIS A 117 -1.84 18.89 -6.13
C HIS A 117 -2.25 20.15 -6.91
N ASP A 118 -1.55 21.26 -6.70
CA ASP A 118 -1.77 22.50 -7.45
C ASP A 118 -1.45 22.29 -8.95
N LEU A 119 -0.35 21.58 -9.26
CA LEU A 119 0.04 21.26 -10.63
C LEU A 119 -1.02 20.45 -11.37
N ILE A 120 -1.65 19.47 -10.72
CA ILE A 120 -2.70 18.64 -11.31
C ILE A 120 -4.11 19.22 -11.15
N GLY A 121 -4.25 20.38 -10.50
CA GLY A 121 -5.53 21.05 -10.27
C GLY A 121 -6.48 20.29 -9.33
N LEU A 122 -5.94 19.51 -8.40
CA LEU A 122 -6.73 18.76 -7.41
C LEU A 122 -6.74 19.50 -6.07
N PRO A 123 -7.77 20.30 -5.76
CA PRO A 123 -7.85 20.96 -4.47
C PRO A 123 -8.13 19.93 -3.36
N VAL A 124 -7.32 19.96 -2.30
CA VAL A 124 -7.51 19.14 -1.09
C VAL A 124 -7.70 20.06 0.13
N PRO A 125 -8.90 20.65 0.34
CA PRO A 125 -9.12 21.69 1.36
C PRO A 125 -8.82 21.23 2.80
N ALA A 126 -8.91 19.93 3.07
CA ALA A 126 -8.58 19.36 4.38
C ALA A 126 -7.09 19.48 4.72
N ARG A 127 -6.22 19.49 3.70
CA ARG A 127 -4.77 19.61 3.82
C ARG A 127 -4.33 21.06 4.00
N ASN A 128 -4.93 21.98 3.25
CA ASN A 128 -4.60 23.42 3.25
C ASN A 128 -4.94 24.15 4.56
N ARG A 129 -5.50 23.45 5.56
CA ARG A 129 -5.88 24.01 6.87
C ARG A 129 -5.03 23.44 8.02
N ARG A 130 -4.00 22.66 7.71
CA ARG A 130 -3.17 21.96 8.69
C ARG A 130 -1.81 22.64 8.88
N PRO A 131 -1.17 22.44 10.04
CA PRO A 131 0.25 22.77 10.21
C PRO A 131 1.10 22.06 9.15
N GLU A 132 2.02 22.77 8.51
CA GLU A 132 2.96 22.18 7.55
C GLU A 132 4.15 21.55 8.28
N ASP A 133 4.62 20.40 7.79
CA ASP A 133 5.83 19.71 8.22
C ASP A 133 5.90 19.39 9.73
N THR A 134 4.75 19.15 10.37
CA THR A 134 4.68 18.83 11.80
C THR A 134 3.69 17.71 12.08
N PHE A 135 4.08 16.78 12.96
CA PHE A 135 3.18 15.70 13.39
C PHE A 135 2.02 16.26 14.21
N GLY A 136 0.80 16.04 13.73
CA GLY A 136 -0.42 16.45 14.39
C GLY A 136 -1.01 15.30 15.19
N TRP A 137 -0.76 15.26 16.50
CA TRP A 137 -1.52 14.43 17.44
C TRP A 137 -2.18 15.30 18.49
N THR A 138 -3.50 15.40 18.44
CA THR A 138 -4.27 16.03 19.50
C THR A 138 -5.36 15.06 19.93
N GLN A 139 -5.31 14.69 21.20
CA GLN A 139 -6.30 13.85 21.85
C GLN A 139 -6.80 14.60 23.08
N THR A 140 -7.99 15.20 22.99
CA THR A 140 -8.66 15.72 24.19
C THR A 140 -9.48 14.59 24.79
N LEU A 141 -8.90 13.92 25.80
CA LEU A 141 -9.58 12.94 26.64
C LEU A 141 -10.22 13.66 27.85
N PRO A 142 -11.26 13.08 28.49
CA PRO A 142 -11.83 13.62 29.71
C PRO A 142 -10.80 13.81 30.84
#